data_AF-A0A2E0JIC9-F1
#
_entry.id   AF-A0A2E0JIC9-F1
#
_cell.length_a   1.000
_cell.length_b   1.000
_cell.length_c   1.000
_cell.angle_alpha   90.00
_cell.angle_beta   90.00
_cell.angle_gamma   90.00
#
_symmetry.space_group_name_H-M   'P 1'
#
loop_
_entity.id
_entity.type
_entity.pdbx_description
1 polymer ?
#
loop_
_entity_poly.entity_id
_entity_poly.type
_entity_poly.pdbx_seq_one_letter_code
_entity_poly.pdbx_strand_id
1 'polypeptide(L)'
;MRHLRVPNRDVEGSLAILRERDWLAGGMRVFSQEEDHRLIPLDPGAPIEIPAPLDVYEVTLVDGLPDSKIDSDWWNHLSSLVDREEIEEYGDAWPSSHEFISDMMVVRIEDELETFTHHIAEAKLLSHPHIRLILKDEGVQGELRIRKLTPIGARLEGEIITDEIPDSLCRTRVLVRESGRSIACDPNKAYFSTKLQAERLETLSLAKDLRQLLGRPLRVCDPFCGVGPALSTLLSEPGLVGEILASDLNPDAVELLMDNLRRWDDRSYPKEPGPISMVFDDRIIGVADATKLCENPELTDRWDLLIVNLPHRTIEMLSSLAPLLNRKNISMVRGRVIAPESGIEEANHAIRTILPDTPEGFPDPTLRIKSDYSSKLRLCSFHAWVAPMDE
;
A
#
# COMPACT_ATOMS: atom_id res chain seq x y z
N MET A 1 -38.37 -16.75 15.64
CA MET A 1 -38.29 -17.56 14.40
C MET A 1 -37.88 -19.00 14.73
N ARG A 2 -38.06 -19.94 13.80
CA ARG A 2 -37.71 -21.36 14.03
C ARG A 2 -36.21 -21.56 13.94
N HIS A 3 -35.65 -22.37 14.82
CA HIS A 3 -34.24 -22.77 14.81
C HIS A 3 -34.11 -24.27 15.03
N LEU A 4 -33.16 -24.90 14.33
CA LEU A 4 -32.76 -26.28 14.59
C LEU A 4 -31.68 -26.29 15.69
N ARG A 5 -31.92 -27.01 16.78
CA ARG A 5 -30.99 -27.16 17.90
C ARG A 5 -30.05 -28.33 17.63
N VAL A 6 -28.80 -28.05 17.29
CA VAL A 6 -27.84 -29.04 16.79
C VAL A 6 -26.61 -29.11 17.71
N PRO A 7 -26.12 -30.30 18.10
CA PRO A 7 -24.88 -30.45 18.85
C PRO A 7 -23.69 -29.87 18.08
N ASN A 8 -22.73 -29.25 18.78
CA ASN A 8 -21.60 -28.53 18.15
C ASN A 8 -20.86 -29.36 17.07
N ARG A 9 -20.71 -30.67 17.27
CA ARG A 9 -20.04 -31.59 16.34
C ARG A 9 -20.77 -31.79 15.00
N ASP A 10 -22.08 -31.56 14.97
CA ASP A 10 -22.96 -31.87 13.85
C ASP A 10 -23.41 -30.60 13.08
N VAL A 11 -22.94 -29.41 13.53
CA VAL A 11 -23.35 -28.10 12.99
C VAL A 11 -22.98 -27.95 11.53
N GLU A 12 -21.74 -28.20 11.13
CA GLU A 12 -21.29 -28.02 9.73
C GLU A 12 -22.02 -28.97 8.78
N GLY A 13 -22.22 -30.23 9.17
CA GLY A 13 -22.98 -31.20 8.39
C GLY A 13 -24.45 -30.77 8.22
N SER A 14 -25.06 -30.26 9.30
CA SER A 14 -26.44 -29.77 9.27
C SER A 14 -26.56 -28.50 8.42
N LEU A 15 -25.60 -27.58 8.50
CA LEU A 15 -25.55 -26.38 7.66
C LEU A 15 -25.44 -26.72 6.18
N ALA A 16 -24.63 -27.72 5.81
CA ALA A 16 -24.50 -28.15 4.41
C ALA A 16 -25.85 -28.62 3.85
N ILE A 17 -26.58 -29.46 4.60
CA ILE A 17 -27.90 -29.98 4.20
C ILE A 17 -28.94 -28.85 4.12
N LEU A 18 -28.95 -27.94 5.10
CA LEU A 18 -29.90 -26.83 5.13
C LEU A 18 -29.64 -25.84 3.99
N ARG A 19 -28.38 -25.59 3.60
CA ARG A 19 -28.04 -24.76 2.43
C ARG A 19 -28.41 -25.44 1.11
N GLU A 20 -28.11 -26.73 0.95
CA GLU A 20 -28.46 -27.48 -0.27
C GLU A 20 -29.97 -27.50 -0.54
N ARG A 21 -30.77 -27.44 0.52
CA ARG A 21 -32.24 -27.48 0.45
C ARG A 21 -32.91 -26.11 0.53
N ASP A 22 -32.14 -25.02 0.58
CA ASP A 22 -32.64 -23.65 0.78
C ASP A 22 -33.51 -23.48 2.05
N TRP A 23 -33.18 -24.20 3.12
CA TRP A 23 -33.91 -24.16 4.40
C TRP A 23 -33.19 -23.34 5.48
N LEU A 24 -31.99 -22.85 5.20
CA LEU A 24 -31.24 -21.97 6.10
C LEU A 24 -31.74 -20.53 5.93
N ALA A 25 -32.15 -19.88 7.03
CA ALA A 25 -32.59 -18.49 6.95
C ALA A 25 -31.42 -17.56 6.60
N GLY A 26 -31.52 -16.84 5.47
CA GLY A 26 -30.55 -15.82 5.08
C GLY A 26 -30.55 -14.63 6.06
N GLY A 27 -29.37 -14.04 6.28
CA GLY A 27 -29.23 -12.84 7.12
C GLY A 27 -29.38 -13.06 8.62
N MET A 28 -29.36 -14.31 9.10
CA MET A 28 -29.43 -14.67 10.52
C MET A 28 -28.23 -15.52 10.92
N ARG A 29 -27.63 -15.24 12.08
CA ARG A 29 -26.44 -15.94 12.56
C ARG A 29 -26.79 -17.26 13.23
N VAL A 30 -25.87 -18.21 13.16
CA VAL A 30 -25.84 -19.39 14.04
C VAL A 30 -25.28 -18.95 15.40
N PHE A 31 -25.96 -19.24 16.50
CA PHE A 31 -25.50 -18.81 17.83
C PHE A 31 -25.73 -19.88 18.90
N SER A 32 -25.00 -19.76 19.99
CA SER A 32 -25.09 -20.65 21.15
C SER A 32 -26.14 -20.14 22.14
N GLN A 33 -26.95 -21.05 22.65
CA GLN A 33 -27.76 -20.81 23.86
C GLN A 33 -27.21 -21.58 25.07
N GLU A 34 -26.49 -22.69 24.83
CA GLU A 34 -25.86 -23.59 25.81
C GLU A 34 -24.45 -23.99 25.32
N GLU A 35 -23.60 -24.57 26.19
CA GLU A 35 -22.19 -24.86 25.86
C GLU A 35 -22.01 -25.91 24.75
N ASP A 36 -22.94 -26.87 24.63
CA ASP A 36 -22.81 -28.07 23.79
C ASP A 36 -23.65 -28.04 22.50
N HIS A 37 -24.49 -27.03 22.31
CA HIS A 37 -25.37 -26.89 21.15
C HIS A 37 -25.28 -25.51 20.47
N ARG A 38 -25.65 -25.48 19.18
CA ARG A 38 -25.91 -24.27 18.40
C ARG A 38 -27.34 -24.27 17.88
N LEU A 39 -27.88 -23.07 17.72
CA LEU A 39 -29.15 -22.82 17.08
C LEU A 39 -28.91 -22.35 15.65
N ILE A 40 -29.39 -23.13 14.69
CA ILE A 40 -29.30 -22.81 13.27
C ILE A 40 -30.65 -22.24 12.81
N PRO A 41 -30.71 -20.99 12.31
CA PRO A 41 -31.97 -20.36 11.93
C PRO A 41 -32.58 -21.02 10.69
N LEU A 42 -33.86 -21.35 10.75
CA LEU A 42 -34.60 -21.97 9.65
C LEU A 42 -35.37 -20.91 8.86
N ASP A 43 -35.30 -21.00 7.54
CA ASP A 43 -36.06 -20.14 6.63
C ASP A 43 -37.58 -20.30 6.86
N PRO A 44 -38.39 -19.24 6.75
CA PRO A 44 -39.84 -19.36 6.86
C PRO A 44 -40.47 -20.39 5.90
N GLY A 45 -39.84 -20.65 4.75
CA GLY A 45 -40.23 -21.66 3.77
C GLY A 45 -39.80 -23.10 4.11
N ALA A 46 -39.01 -23.31 5.17
CA ALA A 46 -38.57 -24.65 5.58
C ALA A 46 -39.75 -25.51 6.10
N PRO A 47 -39.78 -26.82 5.82
CA PRO A 47 -40.86 -27.72 6.25
C PRO A 47 -41.19 -27.61 7.74
N ILE A 48 -42.47 -27.70 8.12
CA ILE A 48 -42.90 -27.64 9.53
C ILE A 48 -42.32 -28.81 10.32
N GLU A 49 -42.37 -30.01 9.75
CA GLU A 49 -41.67 -31.20 10.24
C GLU A 49 -40.38 -31.37 9.46
N ILE A 50 -39.23 -31.29 10.14
CA ILE A 50 -37.92 -31.40 9.50
C ILE A 50 -37.67 -32.87 9.14
N PRO A 51 -37.41 -33.20 7.87
CA PRO A 51 -37.23 -34.59 7.45
C PRO A 51 -35.79 -35.09 7.68
N ALA A 52 -35.62 -36.40 7.57
CA ALA A 52 -34.32 -37.05 7.65
C ALA A 52 -33.26 -36.41 6.71
N PRO A 53 -31.99 -36.34 7.14
CA PRO A 53 -31.46 -36.87 8.41
C PRO A 53 -31.53 -35.87 9.58
N LEU A 54 -32.22 -34.74 9.43
CA LEU A 54 -32.26 -33.67 10.43
C LEU A 54 -33.45 -33.80 11.41
N ASP A 55 -34.33 -34.78 11.19
CA ASP A 55 -35.49 -35.12 12.03
C ASP A 55 -35.10 -35.55 13.46
N VAL A 56 -33.84 -35.95 13.64
CA VAL A 56 -33.26 -36.29 14.95
C VAL A 56 -33.04 -35.07 15.86
N TYR A 57 -33.09 -33.85 15.31
CA TYR A 57 -32.83 -32.62 16.05
C TYR A 57 -34.12 -31.87 16.39
N GLU A 58 -34.13 -31.24 17.55
CA GLU A 58 -35.27 -30.46 18.03
C GLU A 58 -35.37 -29.12 17.29
N VAL A 59 -36.60 -28.72 16.93
CA VAL A 59 -36.90 -27.38 16.43
C VAL A 59 -37.43 -26.53 17.58
N THR A 60 -36.76 -25.42 17.86
CA THR A 60 -37.15 -24.46 18.90
C THR A 60 -37.55 -23.11 18.31
N LEU A 61 -38.32 -22.33 19.06
CA LEU A 61 -38.72 -20.98 18.73
C LEU A 61 -37.95 -20.00 19.62
N VAL A 62 -37.04 -19.25 19.02
CA VAL A 62 -36.30 -18.18 19.69
C VAL A 62 -36.20 -16.96 18.79
N ASP A 63 -35.87 -15.81 19.36
CA ASP A 63 -35.58 -14.60 18.58
C ASP A 63 -34.33 -14.83 17.72
N GLY A 64 -34.45 -14.45 16.45
CA GLY A 64 -33.33 -14.52 15.52
C GLY A 64 -32.29 -13.46 15.88
N LEU A 65 -31.02 -13.81 15.73
CA LEU A 65 -29.94 -12.84 15.83
C LEU A 65 -29.49 -12.52 14.41
N PRO A 66 -29.63 -11.26 13.94
CA PRO A 66 -29.21 -10.89 12.60
C PRO A 66 -27.74 -11.24 12.40
N ASP A 67 -27.43 -11.76 11.22
CA ASP A 67 -26.04 -11.88 10.80
C ASP A 67 -25.52 -10.47 10.56
N SER A 68 -24.55 -10.04 11.36
CA SER A 68 -23.86 -8.78 11.17
C SER A 68 -22.76 -8.90 10.11
N LYS A 69 -22.63 -10.04 9.43
CA LYS A 69 -21.73 -10.16 8.29
C LYS A 69 -22.21 -9.24 7.18
N ILE A 70 -21.45 -8.16 7.03
CA ILE A 70 -21.55 -7.29 5.87
C ILE A 70 -21.30 -8.15 4.62
N ASP A 71 -22.18 -8.02 3.64
CA ASP A 71 -21.93 -8.56 2.31
C ASP A 71 -20.72 -7.81 1.71
N SER A 72 -19.59 -8.50 1.63
CA SER A 72 -18.34 -7.94 1.11
C SER A 72 -18.34 -7.87 -0.42
N ASP A 73 -19.34 -8.44 -1.10
CA ASP A 73 -19.44 -8.37 -2.55
C ASP A 73 -20.07 -7.05 -2.97
N TRP A 74 -19.23 -6.13 -3.44
CA TRP A 74 -19.69 -4.84 -3.95
C TRP A 74 -20.64 -4.98 -5.17
N TRP A 75 -20.57 -6.08 -5.93
CA TRP A 75 -21.45 -6.30 -7.08
C TRP A 75 -22.89 -6.56 -6.68
N ASN A 76 -23.12 -7.25 -5.55
CA ASN A 76 -24.46 -7.43 -5.01
C ASN A 76 -25.08 -6.08 -4.64
N HIS A 77 -24.30 -5.21 -3.98
CA HIS A 77 -24.75 -3.85 -3.65
C HIS A 77 -25.00 -3.03 -4.92
N LEU A 78 -24.08 -3.05 -5.90
CA LEU A 78 -24.26 -2.29 -7.14
C LEU A 78 -25.51 -2.75 -7.92
N SER A 79 -25.77 -4.05 -7.97
CA SER A 79 -26.94 -4.62 -8.67
C SER A 79 -28.28 -4.25 -8.01
N SER A 80 -28.25 -3.74 -6.77
CA SER A 80 -29.43 -3.20 -6.10
C SER A 80 -29.65 -1.70 -6.35
N LEU A 81 -28.63 -1.03 -6.90
CA LEU A 81 -28.59 0.42 -7.13
C LEU A 81 -28.70 0.82 -8.60
N VAL A 82 -28.27 -0.07 -9.51
CA VAL A 82 -28.17 0.18 -10.95
C VAL A 82 -28.98 -0.88 -11.70
N ASP A 83 -29.67 -0.46 -12.78
CA ASP A 83 -30.49 -1.37 -13.56
C ASP A 83 -29.62 -2.42 -14.26
N ARG A 84 -30.18 -3.63 -14.40
CA ARG A 84 -29.47 -4.77 -15.00
C ARG A 84 -29.00 -4.50 -16.43
N GLU A 85 -29.78 -3.75 -17.20
CA GLU A 85 -29.44 -3.39 -18.59
C GLU A 85 -28.18 -2.51 -18.63
N GLU A 86 -28.05 -1.54 -17.73
CA GLU A 86 -26.87 -0.67 -17.62
C GLU A 86 -25.64 -1.46 -17.14
N ILE A 87 -25.80 -2.38 -16.18
CA ILE A 87 -24.71 -3.25 -15.73
C ILE A 87 -24.17 -4.09 -16.89
N GLU A 88 -25.06 -4.72 -17.66
CA GLU A 88 -24.70 -5.54 -18.82
C GLU A 88 -24.10 -4.71 -19.97
N GLU A 89 -24.53 -3.47 -20.16
CA GLU A 89 -24.01 -2.55 -21.20
C GLU A 89 -22.53 -2.22 -20.98
N TYR A 90 -22.14 -1.84 -19.76
CA TYR A 90 -20.76 -1.41 -19.47
C TYR A 90 -19.80 -2.54 -19.11
N GLY A 91 -20.29 -3.73 -18.74
CA GLY A 91 -19.50 -4.95 -18.60
C GLY A 91 -18.17 -4.79 -17.84
N ASP A 92 -17.04 -4.98 -18.53
CA ASP A 92 -15.70 -4.92 -17.92
C ASP A 92 -15.24 -3.48 -17.58
N ALA A 93 -15.95 -2.44 -18.00
CA ALA A 93 -15.60 -1.04 -17.69
C ALA A 93 -15.82 -0.70 -16.21
N TRP A 94 -16.72 -1.43 -15.52
CA TRP A 94 -16.98 -1.22 -14.09
C TRP A 94 -15.71 -1.41 -13.25
N PRO A 95 -15.50 -0.57 -12.22
CA PRO A 95 -14.25 -0.55 -11.46
C PRO A 95 -14.10 -1.77 -10.53
N SER A 96 -13.52 -2.83 -11.08
CA SER A 96 -13.17 -4.04 -10.35
C SER A 96 -11.96 -3.82 -9.43
N SER A 97 -10.98 -3.05 -9.89
CA SER A 97 -9.74 -2.78 -9.13
C SER A 97 -9.85 -1.54 -8.23
N HIS A 98 -9.22 -1.62 -7.06
CA HIS A 98 -9.13 -0.52 -6.10
C HIS A 98 -7.84 -0.62 -5.27
N GLU A 99 -7.39 0.49 -4.68
CA GLU A 99 -6.25 0.55 -3.78
C GLU A 99 -6.70 1.00 -2.38
N PHE A 100 -6.33 0.23 -1.35
CA PHE A 100 -6.59 0.61 0.04
C PHE A 100 -5.44 1.45 0.59
N ILE A 101 -5.79 2.58 1.22
CA ILE A 101 -4.86 3.45 1.94
C ILE A 101 -5.46 3.69 3.33
N SER A 102 -5.11 2.84 4.30
CA SER A 102 -5.68 2.85 5.65
C SER A 102 -7.21 2.71 5.62
N ASP A 103 -7.94 3.76 6.00
CA ASP A 103 -9.40 3.83 6.05
C ASP A 103 -9.99 4.49 4.80
N MET A 104 -9.21 4.58 3.72
CA MET A 104 -9.61 5.15 2.44
C MET A 104 -9.47 4.12 1.31
N MET A 105 -10.32 4.26 0.29
CA MET A 105 -10.24 3.48 -0.94
C MET A 105 -10.08 4.43 -2.13
N VAL A 106 -9.11 4.12 -2.98
CA VAL A 106 -8.87 4.84 -4.23
C VAL A 106 -9.34 3.98 -5.40
N VAL A 107 -10.17 4.55 -6.26
CA VAL A 107 -10.83 3.86 -7.38
C VAL A 107 -10.64 4.67 -8.65
N ARG A 108 -10.34 4.01 -9.78
CA ARG A 108 -10.36 4.65 -11.09
C ARG A 108 -11.73 4.40 -11.72
N ILE A 109 -12.37 5.46 -12.20
CA ILE A 109 -13.67 5.40 -12.89
C ILE A 109 -13.43 5.87 -14.32
N GLU A 110 -13.86 5.07 -15.29
CA GLU A 110 -13.77 5.44 -16.71
C GLU A 110 -14.83 6.50 -17.05
N ASP A 111 -14.53 7.36 -18.03
CA ASP A 111 -15.37 8.52 -18.39
C ASP A 111 -16.83 8.14 -18.73
N GLU A 112 -17.03 6.93 -19.27
CA GLU A 112 -18.35 6.39 -19.64
C GLU A 112 -19.21 6.04 -18.41
N LEU A 113 -18.59 5.90 -17.24
CA LEU A 113 -19.24 5.54 -15.98
C LEU A 113 -19.43 6.71 -15.01
N GLU A 114 -19.13 7.94 -15.43
CA GLU A 114 -19.22 9.13 -14.57
C GLU A 114 -20.59 9.31 -13.94
N THR A 115 -21.66 9.00 -14.68
CA THR A 115 -23.05 9.08 -14.21
C THR A 115 -23.34 8.09 -13.07
N PHE A 116 -22.56 7.02 -12.95
CA PHE A 116 -22.70 6.00 -11.90
C PHE A 116 -21.76 6.22 -10.70
N THR A 117 -21.01 7.33 -10.67
CA THR A 117 -20.02 7.59 -9.62
C THR A 117 -20.59 7.44 -8.20
N HIS A 118 -21.80 7.95 -7.95
CA HIS A 118 -22.46 7.85 -6.65
C HIS A 118 -22.83 6.41 -6.30
N HIS A 119 -23.44 5.67 -7.24
CA HIS A 119 -23.78 4.25 -7.06
C HIS A 119 -22.53 3.38 -6.81
N ILE A 120 -21.44 3.65 -7.53
CA ILE A 120 -20.15 2.99 -7.33
C ILE A 120 -19.63 3.25 -5.92
N ALA A 121 -19.62 4.51 -5.48
CA ALA A 121 -19.13 4.89 -4.17
C ALA A 121 -19.97 4.25 -3.05
N GLU A 122 -21.29 4.28 -3.16
CA GLU A 122 -22.21 3.66 -2.21
C GLU A 122 -22.00 2.15 -2.13
N ALA A 123 -21.98 1.44 -3.27
CA ALA A 123 -21.76 0.00 -3.31
C ALA A 123 -20.40 -0.41 -2.70
N LYS A 124 -19.33 0.34 -2.98
CA LYS A 124 -17.99 0.11 -2.40
C LYS A 124 -17.98 0.38 -0.90
N LEU A 125 -18.66 1.42 -0.41
CA LEU A 125 -18.75 1.72 1.02
C LEU A 125 -19.55 0.65 1.75
N LEU A 126 -20.71 0.23 1.21
CA LEU A 126 -21.54 -0.85 1.78
C LEU A 126 -20.75 -2.14 1.94
N SER A 127 -19.96 -2.52 0.93
CA SER A 127 -19.10 -3.71 0.98
C SER A 127 -17.87 -3.58 1.89
N HIS A 128 -17.44 -2.36 2.23
CA HIS A 128 -16.23 -2.11 3.02
C HIS A 128 -16.49 -1.14 4.20
N PRO A 129 -17.05 -1.62 5.32
CA PRO A 129 -17.47 -0.77 6.45
C PRO A 129 -16.33 -0.06 7.19
N HIS A 130 -15.09 -0.55 7.05
CA HIS A 130 -13.90 0.07 7.62
C HIS A 130 -13.41 1.27 6.80
N ILE A 131 -13.95 1.46 5.59
CA ILE A 131 -13.61 2.58 4.72
C ILE A 131 -14.51 3.75 5.04
N ARG A 132 -13.88 4.89 5.33
CA ARG A 132 -14.56 6.15 5.61
C ARG A 132 -14.64 7.07 4.41
N LEU A 133 -13.80 6.88 3.39
CA LEU A 133 -13.67 7.80 2.26
C LEU A 133 -13.28 7.04 0.99
N ILE A 134 -14.06 7.24 -0.07
CA ILE A 134 -13.77 6.80 -1.43
C ILE A 134 -13.26 8.01 -2.22
N LEU A 135 -12.15 7.81 -2.91
CA LEU A 135 -11.47 8.80 -3.73
C LEU A 135 -11.38 8.29 -5.17
N LYS A 136 -11.82 9.11 -6.11
CA LYS A 136 -11.61 8.88 -7.54
C LYS A 136 -10.17 9.26 -7.93
N ASP A 137 -9.45 8.35 -8.57
CA ASP A 137 -8.11 8.59 -9.13
C ASP A 137 -8.22 9.20 -10.53
N GLU A 138 -7.92 10.49 -10.64
CA GLU A 138 -7.89 11.22 -11.92
C GLU A 138 -6.49 11.20 -12.58
N GLY A 139 -5.59 10.34 -12.08
CA GLY A 139 -4.25 10.17 -12.60
C GLY A 139 -3.21 11.06 -11.92
N VAL A 140 -1.96 10.87 -12.36
CA VAL A 140 -0.77 11.54 -11.82
C VAL A 140 -0.45 12.81 -12.61
N GLN A 141 -0.28 13.94 -11.92
CA GLN A 141 0.00 15.23 -12.54
C GLN A 141 1.32 15.85 -12.08
N GLY A 142 1.90 16.68 -12.95
CA GLY A 142 3.06 17.53 -12.66
C GLY A 142 4.39 16.81 -12.42
N GLU A 143 5.42 17.60 -12.15
CA GLU A 143 6.78 17.10 -11.86
C GLU A 143 6.87 16.38 -10.50
N LEU A 144 6.03 16.80 -9.53
CA LEU A 144 5.94 16.18 -8.21
C LEU A 144 5.20 14.84 -8.21
N ARG A 145 4.62 14.45 -9.35
CA ARG A 145 3.95 13.16 -9.57
C ARG A 145 2.87 12.85 -8.51
N ILE A 146 2.12 13.87 -8.11
CA ILE A 146 1.02 13.76 -7.15
C ILE A 146 -0.22 13.27 -7.90
N ARG A 147 -0.98 12.34 -7.30
CA ARG A 147 -2.27 11.89 -7.84
C ARG A 147 -3.33 12.94 -7.55
N LYS A 148 -4.17 13.25 -8.54
CA LYS A 148 -5.36 14.08 -8.30
C LYS A 148 -6.47 13.15 -7.80
N LEU A 149 -6.85 13.31 -6.54
CA LEU A 149 -7.87 12.48 -5.90
C LEU A 149 -9.10 13.32 -5.52
N THR A 150 -10.25 12.94 -6.07
CA THR A 150 -11.53 13.63 -5.81
C THR A 150 -12.41 12.76 -4.90
N PRO A 151 -12.87 13.25 -3.74
CA PRO A 151 -13.85 12.54 -2.91
C PRO A 151 -15.14 12.24 -3.68
N ILE A 152 -15.60 10.99 -3.64
CA ILE A 152 -16.84 10.55 -4.32
C ILE A 152 -17.82 9.84 -3.38
N GLY A 153 -17.39 9.49 -2.17
CA GLY A 153 -18.28 9.02 -1.12
C GLY A 153 -17.57 9.00 0.22
N ALA A 154 -18.29 9.25 1.31
CA ALA A 154 -17.77 9.21 2.65
C ALA A 154 -18.73 8.51 3.61
N ARG A 155 -18.21 8.11 4.77
CA ARG A 155 -19.00 7.54 5.87
C ARG A 155 -18.87 8.39 7.12
N LEU A 156 -20.00 8.71 7.74
CA LEU A 156 -20.07 9.39 9.03
C LEU A 156 -21.06 8.64 9.93
N GLU A 157 -20.59 8.17 11.09
CA GLU A 157 -21.41 7.46 12.09
C GLU A 157 -22.26 6.28 11.53
N GLY A 158 -21.78 5.66 10.44
CA GLY A 158 -22.44 4.55 9.77
C GLY A 158 -23.23 4.95 8.54
N GLU A 159 -23.61 6.21 8.40
CA GLU A 159 -24.31 6.75 7.23
C GLU A 159 -23.35 6.96 6.05
N ILE A 160 -23.81 6.64 4.84
CA ILE A 160 -23.08 6.84 3.60
C ILE A 160 -23.55 8.16 2.97
N ILE A 161 -22.59 9.00 2.58
CA ILE A 161 -22.82 10.29 1.96
C ILE A 161 -22.07 10.29 0.62
N THR A 162 -22.80 10.34 -0.48
CA THR A 162 -22.25 10.36 -1.85
C THR A 162 -22.45 11.71 -2.54
N ASP A 163 -23.34 12.55 -2.04
CA ASP A 163 -23.63 13.89 -2.54
C ASP A 163 -23.25 14.94 -1.50
N GLU A 164 -22.78 16.11 -1.96
CA GLU A 164 -22.42 17.26 -1.11
C GLU A 164 -21.55 16.88 0.11
N ILE A 165 -20.53 16.04 -0.12
CA ILE A 165 -19.67 15.49 0.94
C ILE A 165 -19.02 16.64 1.74
N PRO A 166 -19.22 16.71 3.07
CA PRO A 166 -18.63 17.76 3.89
C PRO A 166 -17.09 17.76 3.85
N ASP A 167 -16.48 18.93 3.73
CA ASP A 167 -15.00 19.10 3.73
C ASP A 167 -14.31 18.45 4.93
N SER A 168 -14.99 18.39 6.07
CA SER A 168 -14.50 17.73 7.29
C SER A 168 -14.24 16.23 7.10
N LEU A 169 -14.95 15.57 6.17
CA LEU A 169 -14.80 14.15 5.83
C LEU A 169 -13.77 13.92 4.71
N CYS A 170 -13.46 14.95 3.93
CA CYS A 170 -12.56 14.89 2.77
C CYS A 170 -11.07 14.90 3.14
N ARG A 171 -10.72 14.92 4.43
CA ARG A 171 -9.32 14.86 4.89
C ARG A 171 -8.67 13.57 4.38
N THR A 172 -7.48 13.67 3.80
CA THR A 172 -6.74 12.52 3.22
C THR A 172 -5.51 12.11 4.00
N ARG A 173 -5.11 12.90 5.01
CA ARG A 173 -4.00 12.54 5.91
C ARG A 173 -4.37 11.34 6.78
N VAL A 174 -3.58 10.27 6.69
CA VAL A 174 -3.78 9.01 7.42
C VAL A 174 -2.47 8.44 7.97
N LEU A 175 -2.57 7.44 8.85
CA LEU A 175 -1.45 6.65 9.33
C LEU A 175 -1.52 5.25 8.72
N VAL A 176 -0.56 4.91 7.88
CA VAL A 176 -0.43 3.54 7.34
C VAL A 176 0.57 2.77 8.19
N ARG A 177 0.20 1.55 8.59
CA ARG A 177 1.09 0.66 9.35
C ARG A 177 1.79 -0.31 8.42
N GLU A 178 3.11 -0.24 8.37
CA GLU A 178 3.96 -1.18 7.63
C GLU A 178 5.07 -1.70 8.53
N SER A 179 5.29 -3.01 8.53
CA SER A 179 6.40 -3.66 9.25
C SER A 179 6.51 -3.22 10.72
N GLY A 180 5.35 -3.03 11.38
CA GLY A 180 5.28 -2.63 12.78
C GLY A 180 5.39 -1.11 13.05
N ARG A 181 5.68 -0.28 12.04
CA ARG A 181 5.77 1.18 12.16
C ARG A 181 4.61 1.91 11.49
N SER A 182 4.20 3.03 12.07
CA SER A 182 3.18 3.91 11.50
C SER A 182 3.82 5.04 10.71
N ILE A 183 3.47 5.14 9.43
CA ILE A 183 3.93 6.16 8.49
C ILE A 183 2.76 7.11 8.23
N ALA A 184 2.93 8.39 8.54
CA ALA A 184 1.96 9.41 8.16
C ALA A 184 2.12 9.69 6.68
N CYS A 185 1.00 9.66 5.97
CA CYS A 185 0.94 9.97 4.56
C CYS A 185 -0.31 10.79 4.27
N ASP A 186 -0.27 11.48 3.14
CA ASP A 186 -1.43 12.15 2.57
C ASP A 186 -1.32 11.99 1.04
N PRO A 187 -2.15 11.13 0.42
CA PRO A 187 -2.01 10.78 -0.98
C PRO A 187 -2.34 11.95 -1.94
N ASN A 188 -2.99 13.01 -1.45
CA ASN A 188 -3.20 14.25 -2.21
C ASN A 188 -2.00 15.20 -2.14
N LYS A 189 -1.06 14.96 -1.22
CA LYS A 189 0.11 15.81 -1.03
C LYS A 189 1.41 15.15 -1.46
N ALA A 190 1.55 13.84 -1.26
CA ALA A 190 2.79 13.12 -1.54
C ALA A 190 2.51 11.70 -2.04
N TYR A 191 3.33 11.23 -2.99
CA TYR A 191 3.24 9.86 -3.48
C TYR A 191 3.61 8.86 -2.38
N PHE A 192 2.73 7.88 -2.16
CA PHE A 192 2.96 6.73 -1.30
C PHE A 192 2.23 5.52 -1.89
N SER A 193 2.83 4.33 -1.78
CA SER A 193 2.16 3.09 -2.17
C SER A 193 2.46 1.96 -1.19
N THR A 194 1.39 1.33 -0.74
CA THR A 194 1.39 0.16 0.15
C THR A 194 1.90 -1.09 -0.57
N LYS A 195 1.74 -1.15 -1.90
CA LYS A 195 2.19 -2.27 -2.75
C LYS A 195 3.71 -2.47 -2.78
N LEU A 196 4.47 -1.52 -2.22
CA LEU A 196 5.93 -1.50 -2.25
C LEU A 196 6.58 -2.06 -0.97
N GLN A 197 5.81 -2.62 -0.04
CA GLN A 197 6.33 -3.11 1.23
C GLN A 197 7.37 -4.25 1.04
N ALA A 198 7.11 -5.20 0.14
CA ALA A 198 8.04 -6.30 -0.12
C ALA A 198 9.41 -5.79 -0.60
N GLU A 199 9.43 -4.79 -1.47
CA GLU A 199 10.66 -4.17 -1.96
C GLU A 199 11.42 -3.46 -0.83
N ARG A 200 10.72 -2.81 0.11
CA ARG A 200 11.36 -2.19 1.29
C ARG A 200 12.01 -3.23 2.19
N LEU A 201 11.42 -4.41 2.34
CA LEU A 201 12.00 -5.51 3.11
C LEU A 201 13.24 -6.11 2.42
N GLU A 202 13.24 -6.20 1.08
CA GLU A 202 14.43 -6.60 0.34
C GLU A 202 15.56 -5.58 0.51
N THR A 203 15.27 -4.29 0.43
CA THR A 203 16.25 -3.22 0.72
C THR A 203 16.81 -3.34 2.13
N LEU A 204 15.98 -3.66 3.12
CA LEU A 204 16.43 -3.92 4.49
C LEU A 204 17.40 -5.11 4.57
N SER A 205 17.10 -6.21 3.86
CA SER A 205 17.99 -7.37 3.82
C SER A 205 19.36 -6.99 3.25
N LEU A 206 19.38 -6.33 2.10
CA LEU A 206 20.62 -5.89 1.45
C LEU A 206 21.41 -4.89 2.32
N ALA A 207 20.71 -4.00 3.03
CA ALA A 207 21.35 -3.07 3.96
C ALA A 207 22.02 -3.80 5.13
N LYS A 208 21.44 -4.89 5.64
CA LYS A 208 22.07 -5.72 6.67
C LYS A 208 23.36 -6.37 6.16
N ASP A 209 23.35 -6.89 4.94
CA ASP A 209 24.52 -7.48 4.30
C ASP A 209 25.65 -6.44 4.14
N LEU A 210 25.31 -5.25 3.63
CA LEU A 210 26.26 -4.14 3.50
C LEU A 210 26.84 -3.72 4.86
N ARG A 211 26.00 -3.62 5.90
CA ARG A 211 26.45 -3.30 7.26
C ARG A 211 27.43 -4.35 7.78
N GLN A 212 27.15 -5.63 7.54
CA GLN A 212 28.03 -6.72 7.97
C GLN A 212 29.40 -6.60 7.31
N LEU A 213 29.44 -6.30 6.01
CA LEU A 213 30.69 -6.08 5.27
C LEU A 213 31.49 -4.87 5.80
N LEU A 214 30.81 -3.78 6.14
CA LEU A 214 31.45 -2.56 6.63
C LEU A 214 31.81 -2.60 8.11
N GLY A 215 31.20 -3.48 8.91
CA GLY A 215 31.44 -3.60 10.34
C GLY A 215 30.97 -2.38 11.18
N ARG A 216 30.16 -1.48 10.59
CA ARG A 216 29.64 -0.26 11.25
C ARG A 216 28.25 0.12 10.72
N PRO A 217 27.50 0.98 11.44
CA PRO A 217 26.24 1.52 10.92
C PRO A 217 26.43 2.23 9.57
N LEU A 218 25.40 2.16 8.72
CA LEU A 218 25.39 2.70 7.37
C LEU A 218 25.10 4.20 7.35
N ARG A 219 25.71 4.89 6.39
CA ARG A 219 25.28 6.21 5.93
C ARG A 219 24.35 6.01 4.74
N VAL A 220 23.09 6.38 4.87
CA VAL A 220 22.03 6.12 3.88
C VAL A 220 21.61 7.42 3.20
N CYS A 221 21.55 7.42 1.87
CA CYS A 221 21.10 8.53 1.05
C CYS A 221 19.83 8.14 0.29
N ASP A 222 18.74 8.85 0.54
CA ASP A 222 17.45 8.72 -0.15
C ASP A 222 17.03 10.09 -0.73
N PRO A 223 17.49 10.45 -1.94
CA PRO A 223 17.22 11.74 -2.56
C PRO A 223 15.81 11.89 -3.15
N PHE A 224 14.98 10.83 -3.07
CA PHE A 224 13.58 10.80 -3.51
C PHE A 224 12.71 10.15 -2.42
N CYS A 225 12.91 10.60 -1.18
CA CYS A 225 12.44 9.87 -0.02
C CYS A 225 10.91 9.90 0.14
N GLY A 226 10.19 10.82 -0.52
CA GLY A 226 8.78 11.05 -0.27
C GLY A 226 8.52 11.27 1.22
N VAL A 227 7.58 10.51 1.79
CA VAL A 227 7.29 10.53 3.23
C VAL A 227 8.24 9.65 4.08
N GLY A 228 9.30 9.12 3.48
CA GLY A 228 10.31 8.26 4.12
C GLY A 228 9.95 6.79 4.32
N PRO A 229 9.17 6.11 3.46
CA PRO A 229 8.78 4.73 3.72
C PRO A 229 9.95 3.73 3.69
N ALA A 230 10.98 3.97 2.86
CA ALA A 230 12.19 3.15 2.89
C ALA A 230 12.96 3.35 4.21
N LEU A 231 13.09 4.60 4.66
CA LEU A 231 13.74 4.96 5.91
C LEU A 231 13.00 4.40 7.13
N SER A 232 11.67 4.37 7.12
CA SER A 232 10.86 3.75 8.18
C SER A 232 11.35 2.33 8.49
N THR A 233 11.50 1.51 7.45
CA THR A 233 11.96 0.12 7.56
C THR A 233 13.43 0.04 7.99
N LEU A 234 14.32 0.86 7.43
CA LEU A 234 15.74 0.83 7.78
C LEU A 234 16.01 1.28 9.22
N LEU A 235 15.37 2.36 9.66
CA LEU A 235 15.46 2.88 11.03
C LEU A 235 14.81 1.95 12.05
N SER A 236 13.99 0.98 11.62
CA SER A 236 13.39 -0.02 12.51
C SER A 236 14.39 -1.06 13.00
N GLU A 237 15.53 -1.20 12.31
CA GLU A 237 16.57 -2.14 12.66
C GLU A 237 17.65 -1.47 13.54
N PRO A 238 17.80 -1.87 14.81
CA PRO A 238 18.75 -1.24 15.73
C PRO A 238 20.20 -1.31 15.23
N GLY A 239 20.87 -0.16 15.26
CA GLY A 239 22.27 -0.02 14.87
C GLY A 239 22.53 -0.20 13.36
N LEU A 240 21.49 -0.33 12.53
CA LEU A 240 21.67 -0.46 11.09
C LEU A 240 22.13 0.86 10.44
N VAL A 241 21.47 1.96 10.79
CA VAL A 241 21.68 3.27 10.18
C VAL A 241 22.35 4.18 11.20
N GLY A 242 23.48 4.78 10.81
CA GLY A 242 24.21 5.77 11.59
C GLY A 242 23.95 7.20 11.13
N GLU A 243 23.72 7.41 9.83
CA GLU A 243 23.50 8.73 9.25
C GLU A 243 22.49 8.65 8.09
N ILE A 244 21.69 9.71 7.91
CA ILE A 244 20.73 9.81 6.81
C ILE A 244 20.88 11.14 6.08
N LEU A 245 20.93 11.08 4.75
CA LEU A 245 20.45 12.14 3.87
C LEU A 245 19.10 11.74 3.30
N ALA A 246 18.08 12.57 3.52
CA ALA A 246 16.76 12.36 2.94
C ALA A 246 16.23 13.67 2.37
N SER A 247 15.95 13.66 1.06
CA SER A 247 15.37 14.81 0.39
C SER A 247 14.27 14.43 -0.56
N ASP A 248 13.44 15.41 -0.87
CA ASP A 248 12.46 15.33 -1.95
C ASP A 248 12.31 16.72 -2.57
N LEU A 249 11.88 16.78 -3.84
CA LEU A 249 11.55 18.04 -4.48
C LEU A 249 10.23 18.60 -3.94
N ASN A 250 9.35 17.72 -3.47
CA ASN A 250 8.05 18.06 -2.93
C ASN A 250 8.14 18.53 -1.45
N PRO A 251 7.86 19.81 -1.14
CA PRO A 251 7.89 20.31 0.22
C PRO A 251 6.86 19.63 1.14
N ASP A 252 5.67 19.26 0.66
CA ASP A 252 4.68 18.56 1.46
C ASP A 252 5.15 17.14 1.85
N ALA A 253 5.91 16.48 0.97
CA ALA A 253 6.50 15.18 1.28
C ALA A 253 7.54 15.31 2.39
N VAL A 254 8.37 16.36 2.35
CA VAL A 254 9.38 16.67 3.37
C VAL A 254 8.73 17.04 4.71
N GLU A 255 7.63 17.79 4.71
CA GLU A 255 6.85 18.08 5.92
C GLU A 255 6.38 16.77 6.59
N LEU A 256 5.76 15.88 5.80
CA LEU A 256 5.30 14.57 6.27
C LEU A 256 6.47 13.67 6.73
N LEU A 257 7.62 13.71 6.03
CA LEU A 257 8.83 13.02 6.45
C LEU A 257 9.32 13.52 7.81
N MET A 258 9.36 14.83 8.06
CA MET A 258 9.78 15.38 9.36
C MET A 258 8.82 14.96 10.48
N ASP A 259 7.52 14.93 10.22
CA ASP A 259 6.50 14.39 11.14
C ASP A 259 6.68 12.90 11.42
N ASN A 260 7.14 12.15 10.42
CA ASN A 260 7.46 10.74 10.56
C ASN A 260 8.73 10.53 11.38
N LEU A 261 9.83 11.20 11.03
CA LEU A 261 11.12 11.12 11.72
C LEU A 261 10.99 11.57 13.18
N ARG A 262 10.21 12.61 13.48
CA ARG A 262 9.92 13.03 14.86
C ARG A 262 9.40 11.88 15.72
N ARG A 263 8.56 11.02 15.16
CA ARG A 263 7.97 9.86 15.86
C ARG A 263 8.90 8.64 15.88
N TRP A 264 9.75 8.47 14.88
CA TRP A 264 10.65 7.31 14.78
C TRP A 264 11.93 7.48 15.58
N ASP A 265 12.46 8.71 15.64
CA ASP A 265 13.71 9.03 16.32
C ASP A 265 13.47 9.64 17.72
N ASP A 266 12.24 10.03 18.06
CA ASP A 266 11.90 10.75 19.30
C ASP A 266 12.72 12.04 19.49
N ARG A 267 12.85 12.81 18.40
CA ARG A 267 13.61 14.08 18.35
C ARG A 267 12.78 15.22 17.80
N SER A 268 13.09 16.45 18.20
CA SER A 268 12.37 17.63 17.75
C SER A 268 12.84 18.11 16.37
N TYR A 269 12.23 17.58 15.30
CA TYR A 269 12.42 18.09 13.93
C TYR A 269 11.76 19.46 13.73
N PRO A 270 12.19 20.25 12.73
CA PRO A 270 11.47 21.44 12.28
C PRO A 270 10.01 21.14 11.90
N LYS A 271 9.12 22.11 12.09
CA LYS A 271 7.71 21.96 11.73
C LYS A 271 7.46 22.24 10.24
N GLU A 272 8.16 23.25 9.71
CA GLU A 272 8.02 23.66 8.32
C GLU A 272 9.16 23.04 7.49
N PRO A 273 8.88 22.59 6.25
CA PRO A 273 9.91 22.15 5.34
C PRO A 273 10.79 23.35 4.93
N GLY A 274 12.11 23.12 4.87
CA GLY A 274 13.08 24.08 4.37
C GLY A 274 14.03 23.43 3.37
N PRO A 275 14.92 24.20 2.73
CA PRO A 275 15.99 23.65 1.92
C PRO A 275 16.79 22.60 2.68
N ILE A 276 17.35 21.62 1.95
CA ILE A 276 18.19 20.58 2.54
C ILE A 276 19.27 21.18 3.45
N SER A 277 19.32 20.71 4.69
CA SER A 277 20.24 21.19 5.71
C SER A 277 20.55 20.10 6.73
N MET A 278 21.63 20.29 7.48
CA MET A 278 21.95 19.45 8.63
C MET A 278 21.01 19.81 9.78
N VAL A 279 19.99 18.98 10.01
CA VAL A 279 19.02 19.13 11.10
C VAL A 279 19.59 18.61 12.42
N PHE A 280 20.38 17.54 12.34
CA PHE A 280 21.19 16.98 13.42
C PHE A 280 22.52 16.49 12.83
N ASP A 281 23.52 16.22 13.67
CA ASP A 281 24.83 15.71 13.27
C ASP A 281 24.75 14.43 12.40
N ASP A 282 23.67 13.67 12.52
CA ASP A 282 23.39 12.43 11.81
C ASP A 282 22.18 12.50 10.85
N ARG A 283 21.63 13.70 10.59
CA ARG A 283 20.42 13.91 9.77
C ARG A 283 20.57 15.13 8.87
N ILE A 284 20.69 14.89 7.58
CA ILE A 284 20.65 15.88 6.51
C ILE A 284 19.30 15.76 5.80
N ILE A 285 18.37 16.67 6.09
CA ILE A 285 16.98 16.55 5.65
C ILE A 285 16.52 17.85 5.03
N GLY A 286 15.72 17.78 3.97
CA GLY A 286 14.98 18.93 3.48
C GLY A 286 14.62 18.85 2.01
N VAL A 287 14.11 19.96 1.49
CA VAL A 287 13.71 20.10 0.09
C VAL A 287 14.96 20.27 -0.78
N ALA A 288 15.11 19.42 -1.78
CA ALA A 288 16.20 19.53 -2.75
C ALA A 288 15.88 18.90 -4.10
N ASP A 289 16.48 19.47 -5.15
CA ASP A 289 16.64 18.81 -6.43
C ASP A 289 17.79 17.81 -6.32
N ALA A 290 17.47 16.53 -6.46
CA ALA A 290 18.42 15.43 -6.38
C ALA A 290 19.61 15.58 -7.34
N THR A 291 19.42 16.24 -8.49
CA THR A 291 20.49 16.44 -9.49
C THR A 291 21.56 17.44 -9.04
N LYS A 292 21.23 18.29 -8.07
CA LYS A 292 22.14 19.34 -7.54
C LYS A 292 22.85 18.94 -6.26
N LEU A 293 22.52 17.80 -5.66
CA LEU A 293 23.13 17.36 -4.41
C LEU A 293 24.64 17.16 -4.53
N CYS A 294 25.13 16.71 -5.70
CA CYS A 294 26.54 16.53 -5.98
C CYS A 294 27.32 17.84 -6.13
N GLU A 295 26.64 18.99 -6.23
CA GLU A 295 27.28 20.31 -6.24
C GLU A 295 27.81 20.69 -4.85
N ASN A 296 27.32 20.05 -3.77
CA ASN A 296 27.84 20.24 -2.42
C ASN A 296 28.92 19.20 -2.10
N PRO A 297 30.21 19.61 -1.97
CA PRO A 297 31.31 18.69 -1.68
C PRO A 297 31.17 17.94 -0.34
N GLU A 298 30.39 18.46 0.62
CA GLU A 298 30.15 17.80 1.91
C GLU A 298 29.21 16.58 1.81
N LEU A 299 28.51 16.45 0.68
CA LEU A 299 27.56 15.37 0.41
C LEU A 299 28.14 14.31 -0.54
N THR A 300 29.21 14.63 -1.26
CA THR A 300 29.90 13.70 -2.18
C THR A 300 30.81 12.73 -1.45
N ASP A 301 31.04 11.55 -2.02
CA ASP A 301 31.93 10.50 -1.47
C ASP A 301 31.60 10.05 -0.03
N ARG A 302 30.31 10.07 0.34
CA ARG A 302 29.87 9.89 1.74
C ARG A 302 28.96 8.71 1.97
N TRP A 303 28.12 8.34 1.01
CA TRP A 303 26.96 7.48 1.29
C TRP A 303 27.23 6.03 0.96
N ASP A 304 27.01 5.13 1.92
CA ASP A 304 27.23 3.70 1.75
C ASP A 304 26.08 3.04 0.99
N LEU A 305 24.84 3.49 1.23
CA LEU A 305 23.64 3.02 0.54
C LEU A 305 22.91 4.20 -0.09
N LEU A 306 22.79 4.18 -1.42
CA LEU A 306 21.98 5.13 -2.20
C LEU A 306 20.68 4.45 -2.66
N ILE A 307 19.53 5.02 -2.32
CA ILE A 307 18.21 4.52 -2.70
C ILE A 307 17.64 5.40 -3.82
N VAL A 308 17.35 4.83 -4.99
CA VAL A 308 16.85 5.57 -6.16
C VAL A 308 15.46 5.05 -6.54
N ASN A 309 14.43 5.67 -5.96
CA ASN A 309 13.03 5.30 -6.16
C ASN A 309 12.28 6.27 -7.09
N LEU A 310 12.83 6.52 -8.28
CA LEU A 310 12.17 7.31 -9.33
C LEU A 310 12.09 6.51 -10.65
N PRO A 311 11.23 5.47 -10.72
CA PRO A 311 11.37 4.41 -11.73
C PRO A 311 11.38 4.85 -13.20
N HIS A 312 10.76 5.98 -13.52
CA HIS A 312 10.73 6.53 -14.87
C HIS A 312 12.03 7.22 -15.30
N ARG A 313 12.86 7.67 -14.35
CA ARG A 313 14.05 8.48 -14.60
C ARG A 313 15.30 7.96 -13.91
N THR A 314 15.23 6.87 -13.16
CA THR A 314 16.36 6.33 -12.38
C THR A 314 17.67 6.32 -13.16
N ILE A 315 17.70 5.73 -14.37
CA ILE A 315 18.93 5.61 -15.17
C ILE A 315 19.50 7.00 -15.53
N GLU A 316 18.65 7.96 -15.92
CA GLU A 316 19.05 9.34 -16.19
C GLU A 316 19.68 9.99 -14.96
N MET A 317 19.09 9.77 -13.77
CA MET A 317 19.54 10.35 -12.51
C MET A 317 20.85 9.74 -11.97
N LEU A 318 21.21 8.52 -12.37
CA LEU A 318 22.40 7.84 -11.82
C LEU A 318 23.69 8.65 -12.04
N SER A 319 23.81 9.38 -13.14
CA SER A 319 25.02 10.19 -13.43
C SER A 319 25.23 11.31 -12.41
N SER A 320 24.16 11.99 -11.98
CA SER A 320 24.20 13.02 -10.95
C SER A 320 24.32 12.47 -9.54
N LEU A 321 23.87 11.22 -9.30
CA LEU A 321 23.83 10.62 -7.96
C LEU A 321 25.04 9.75 -7.64
N ALA A 322 25.70 9.15 -8.63
CA ALA A 322 26.90 8.34 -8.43
C ALA A 322 28.01 9.06 -7.63
N PRO A 323 28.26 10.38 -7.82
CA PRO A 323 29.24 11.12 -7.01
C PRO A 323 28.95 11.17 -5.49
N LEU A 324 27.71 10.88 -5.07
CA LEU A 324 27.34 10.85 -3.66
C LEU A 324 27.88 9.59 -2.95
N LEU A 325 28.08 8.50 -3.70
CA LEU A 325 28.49 7.21 -3.14
C LEU A 325 29.88 7.28 -2.51
N ASN A 326 30.02 6.69 -1.33
CA ASN A 326 31.30 6.42 -0.71
C ASN A 326 32.13 5.49 -1.62
N ARG A 327 33.32 5.96 -1.99
CA ARG A 327 34.33 5.28 -2.80
C ARG A 327 35.53 4.81 -1.98
N LYS A 328 35.59 5.07 -0.67
CA LYS A 328 36.66 4.56 0.22
C LYS A 328 36.43 3.13 0.67
N ASN A 329 35.19 2.66 0.60
CA ASN A 329 34.79 1.30 0.94
C ASN A 329 33.76 0.82 -0.08
N ILE A 330 33.35 -0.44 0.02
CA ILE A 330 32.21 -0.95 -0.75
C ILE A 330 30.95 -0.12 -0.41
N SER A 331 30.24 0.29 -1.45
CA SER A 331 28.93 0.94 -1.35
C SER A 331 27.91 0.25 -2.26
N MET A 332 26.64 0.66 -2.16
CA MET A 332 25.55 0.03 -2.89
C MET A 332 24.53 1.05 -3.39
N VAL A 333 24.07 0.86 -4.63
CA VAL A 333 22.87 1.52 -5.17
C VAL A 333 21.72 0.54 -5.16
N ARG A 334 20.58 0.94 -4.60
CA ARG A 334 19.30 0.23 -4.72
C ARG A 334 18.36 1.07 -5.56
N GLY A 335 18.04 0.61 -6.78
CA GLY A 335 17.23 1.38 -7.72
C GLY A 335 16.05 0.61 -8.29
N ARG A 336 15.11 1.36 -8.87
CA ARG A 336 13.95 0.83 -9.60
C ARG A 336 13.86 1.44 -10.98
N VAL A 337 13.38 0.68 -11.96
CA VAL A 337 13.29 1.12 -13.35
C VAL A 337 11.99 0.60 -13.95
N ILE A 338 11.29 1.43 -14.71
CA ILE A 338 10.22 0.97 -15.60
C ILE A 338 10.82 0.81 -17.00
N ALA A 339 10.74 -0.41 -17.54
CA ALA A 339 11.26 -0.73 -18.85
C ALA A 339 10.36 -1.74 -19.58
N PRO A 340 10.29 -1.72 -20.92
CA PRO A 340 9.75 -2.84 -21.68
C PRO A 340 10.66 -4.05 -21.51
N GLU A 341 10.10 -5.25 -21.58
CA GLU A 341 10.86 -6.50 -21.40
C GLU A 341 12.00 -6.65 -22.42
N SER A 342 11.78 -6.22 -23.66
CA SER A 342 12.79 -6.19 -24.72
C SER A 342 13.93 -5.18 -24.47
N GLY A 343 13.72 -4.17 -23.61
CA GLY A 343 14.70 -3.13 -23.29
C GLY A 343 15.48 -3.38 -22.00
N ILE A 344 15.25 -4.51 -21.32
CA ILE A 344 15.89 -4.80 -20.04
C ILE A 344 17.42 -4.89 -20.18
N GLU A 345 17.94 -5.53 -21.23
CA GLU A 345 19.39 -5.70 -21.38
C GLU A 345 20.11 -4.39 -21.72
N GLU A 346 19.46 -3.53 -22.51
CA GLU A 346 19.96 -2.17 -22.77
C GLU A 346 20.01 -1.34 -21.48
N ALA A 347 18.96 -1.43 -20.66
CA ALA A 347 18.93 -0.77 -19.36
C ALA A 347 20.00 -1.32 -18.39
N ASN A 348 20.24 -2.63 -18.37
CA ASN A 348 21.35 -3.23 -17.60
C ASN A 348 22.71 -2.68 -18.07
N HIS A 349 22.93 -2.60 -19.39
CA HIS A 349 24.16 -2.05 -19.95
C HIS A 349 24.33 -0.57 -19.59
N ALA A 350 23.28 0.24 -19.67
CA ALA A 350 23.33 1.65 -19.27
C ALA A 350 23.69 1.82 -17.78
N ILE A 351 23.09 1.00 -16.89
CA ILE A 351 23.42 1.03 -15.46
C ILE A 351 24.89 0.68 -15.22
N ARG A 352 25.42 -0.37 -15.86
CA ARG A 352 26.82 -0.77 -15.76
C ARG A 352 27.79 0.28 -16.29
N THR A 353 27.41 1.02 -17.32
CA THR A 353 28.25 2.07 -17.92
C THR A 353 28.28 3.36 -17.08
N ILE A 354 27.17 3.69 -16.40
CA ILE A 354 27.05 4.92 -15.61
C ILE A 354 27.65 4.75 -14.21
N LEU A 355 27.38 3.60 -13.58
CA LEU A 355 27.89 3.33 -12.24
C LEU A 355 29.36 2.90 -12.29
N PRO A 356 30.12 3.15 -11.22
CA PRO A 356 31.46 2.61 -11.11
C PRO A 356 31.47 1.07 -11.07
N ASP A 357 32.65 0.49 -11.26
CA ASP A 357 32.85 -0.95 -11.37
C ASP A 357 32.30 -1.75 -10.17
N THR A 358 31.80 -2.95 -10.48
CA THR A 358 31.38 -3.96 -9.51
C THR A 358 32.62 -4.54 -8.80
N PRO A 359 32.63 -4.68 -7.45
CA PRO A 359 33.74 -5.32 -6.75
C PRO A 359 33.89 -6.80 -7.14
N GLU A 360 35.12 -7.31 -7.10
CA GLU A 360 35.40 -8.71 -7.43
C GLU A 360 34.59 -9.68 -6.54
N GLY A 361 33.99 -10.70 -7.15
CA GLY A 361 33.17 -11.69 -6.46
C GLY A 361 31.71 -11.27 -6.23
N PHE A 362 31.33 -10.04 -6.58
CA PHE A 362 29.94 -9.58 -6.55
C PHE A 362 29.29 -9.67 -7.94
N PRO A 363 27.97 -9.92 -8.00
CA PRO A 363 27.26 -9.97 -9.27
C PRO A 363 27.09 -8.57 -9.85
N ASP A 364 27.22 -8.47 -11.18
CA ASP A 364 26.90 -7.26 -11.90
C ASP A 364 25.43 -6.83 -11.72
N PRO A 365 25.15 -5.51 -11.74
CA PRO A 365 23.80 -5.02 -11.60
C PRO A 365 22.90 -5.56 -12.71
N THR A 366 21.80 -6.18 -12.30
CA THR A 366 20.82 -6.79 -13.20
C THR A 366 19.42 -6.42 -12.75
N LEU A 367 18.61 -5.92 -13.67
CA LEU A 367 17.20 -5.65 -13.46
C LEU A 367 16.41 -6.95 -13.30
N ARG A 368 15.65 -7.02 -12.20
CA ARG A 368 14.72 -8.10 -11.90
C ARG A 368 13.30 -7.57 -12.03
N ILE A 369 12.47 -8.23 -12.83
CA ILE A 369 11.04 -7.92 -12.95
C ILE A 369 10.35 -8.22 -11.62
N LYS A 370 9.60 -7.26 -11.09
CA LYS A 370 8.86 -7.38 -9.83
C LYS A 370 7.35 -7.48 -10.06
N SER A 371 6.84 -6.75 -11.04
CA SER A 371 5.44 -6.78 -11.44
C SER A 371 5.28 -6.21 -12.84
N ASP A 372 4.10 -6.40 -13.42
CA ASP A 372 3.66 -5.59 -14.54
C ASP A 372 3.40 -4.15 -14.08
N TYR A 373 3.81 -3.19 -14.91
CA TYR A 373 3.48 -1.78 -14.76
C TYR A 373 2.34 -1.40 -15.71
N SER A 374 2.37 -1.93 -16.93
CA SER A 374 1.28 -1.87 -17.91
C SER A 374 1.38 -3.09 -18.84
N SER A 375 0.48 -3.21 -19.82
CA SER A 375 0.52 -4.29 -20.81
C SER A 375 1.85 -4.40 -21.56
N LYS A 376 2.62 -3.31 -21.65
CA LYS A 376 3.89 -3.24 -22.38
C LYS A 376 5.11 -3.00 -21.50
N LEU A 377 4.93 -2.65 -20.23
CA LEU A 377 6.01 -2.20 -19.36
C LEU A 377 6.06 -3.03 -18.08
N ARG A 378 7.28 -3.32 -17.63
CA ARG A 378 7.57 -4.01 -16.38
C ARG A 378 8.11 -3.01 -15.37
N LEU A 379 7.73 -3.21 -14.11
CA LEU A 379 8.35 -2.55 -12.97
C LEU A 379 9.49 -3.44 -12.48
N CYS A 380 10.71 -2.97 -12.69
CA CYS A 380 11.93 -3.69 -12.37
C CYS A 380 12.65 -3.05 -11.18
N SER A 381 13.55 -3.82 -10.58
CA SER A 381 14.41 -3.36 -9.51
C SER A 381 15.82 -3.91 -9.71
N PHE A 382 16.84 -3.18 -9.27
CA PHE A 382 18.22 -3.67 -9.25
C PHE A 382 18.91 -3.26 -7.94
N HIS A 383 19.99 -3.96 -7.61
CA HIS A 383 21.02 -3.46 -6.73
C HIS A 383 22.36 -3.52 -7.46
N ALA A 384 23.23 -2.56 -7.19
CA ALA A 384 24.58 -2.51 -7.74
C ALA A 384 25.55 -2.38 -6.58
N TRP A 385 26.46 -3.34 -6.45
CA TRP A 385 27.62 -3.21 -5.57
C TRP A 385 28.65 -2.35 -6.26
N VAL A 386 29.27 -1.45 -5.51
CA VAL A 386 30.16 -0.42 -6.05
C VAL A 386 31.51 -0.58 -5.37
N ALA A 387 32.54 -0.87 -6.17
CA ALA A 387 33.91 -1.11 -5.70
C ALA A 387 34.49 0.16 -5.07
N PRO A 388 35.37 0.07 -4.06
CA PRO A 388 36.16 1.21 -3.66
C PRO A 388 37.05 1.69 -4.83
N MET A 389 37.44 2.95 -4.81
CA MET A 389 38.47 3.48 -5.71
C MET A 389 39.83 3.09 -5.12
N ASP A 390 40.71 2.50 -5.94
CA ASP A 390 42.10 2.28 -5.54
C ASP A 390 42.76 3.64 -5.25
N GLU A 391 43.44 3.77 -4.11
CA GLU A 391 44.20 4.98 -3.71
C GLU A 391 45.42 5.24 -4.61
#